data_AF-A0A2T2MZA6-F1
#
_entry.id   AF-A0A2T2MZA6-F1
#
_cell.length_a   1.000
_cell.length_b   1.000
_cell.length_c   1.000
_cell.angle_alpha   90.00
_cell.angle_beta   90.00
_cell.angle_gamma   90.00
#
_symmetry.space_group_name_H-M   'P 1'
#
loop_
_entity.id
_entity.type
_entity.pdbx_description
1 polymer ?
#
loop_
_entity_poly.entity_id
_entity_poly.type
_entity_poly.pdbx_seq_one_letter_code
_entity_poly.pdbx_strand_id
1 'polypeptide(L)'
;EAAQRRQYLTPDEEKAVVKFLLMKSHLGHPVRIKLLPSIAFSIARQRCSVNRPSKPPGQKWARAFAKRHPEIKSRTAKPIEWNRHEKYTYEKMVH
;
A
#
# COMPACT_ATOMS: atom_id res chain seq x y z
N GLU A 1 -0.36 -20.40 -20.09
CA GLU A 1 -0.54 -18.93 -19.97
C GLU A 1 -1.74 -18.52 -19.08
N ALA A 2 -1.79 -18.93 -17.81
CA ALA A 2 -2.98 -18.73 -16.95
C ALA A 2 -2.72 -17.99 -15.63
N ALA A 3 -1.47 -17.57 -15.35
CA ALA A 3 -1.10 -17.01 -14.05
C ALA A 3 -1.26 -15.49 -13.93
N GLN A 4 -1.27 -14.75 -15.05
CA GLN A 4 -1.43 -13.28 -15.04
C GLN A 4 -2.91 -12.84 -14.86
N ARG A 5 -3.88 -13.67 -15.25
CA ARG A 5 -5.33 -13.34 -15.22
C ARG A 5 -5.95 -13.29 -13.81
N ARG A 6 -5.21 -13.60 -12.74
CA ARG A 6 -5.69 -13.55 -11.35
C ARG A 6 -5.22 -12.31 -10.58
N GLN A 7 -4.47 -11.41 -11.22
CA GLN A 7 -4.04 -10.18 -10.57
C GLN A 7 -5.14 -9.12 -10.65
N TYR A 8 -5.43 -8.51 -9.50
CA TYR A 8 -6.45 -7.46 -9.38
C TYR A 8 -6.07 -6.21 -10.20
N LEU A 9 -4.77 -5.94 -10.35
CA LEU A 9 -4.22 -4.90 -11.21
C LEU A 9 -3.53 -5.50 -12.43
N THR A 10 -3.57 -4.78 -13.55
CA THR A 10 -2.74 -5.08 -14.72
C THR A 10 -1.29 -4.69 -14.43
N PRO A 11 -0.30 -5.33 -15.08
CA PRO A 11 1.11 -5.04 -14.82
C PRO A 11 1.49 -3.56 -15.07
N ASP A 12 0.79 -2.89 -15.97
CA ASP A 12 0.97 -1.46 -16.24
C ASP A 12 0.53 -0.58 -15.05
N GLU A 13 -0.62 -0.88 -14.47
CA GLU A 13 -1.10 -0.18 -13.30
C GLU A 13 -0.26 -0.49 -12.05
N GLU A 14 0.23 -1.74 -11.90
CA GLU A 14 1.16 -2.07 -10.82
C GLU A 14 2.42 -1.20 -10.91
N LYS A 15 2.96 -0.98 -12.12
CA LYS A 15 4.10 -0.08 -12.35
C LYS A 15 3.79 1.37 -12.00
N ALA A 16 2.60 1.86 -12.33
CA ALA A 16 2.14 3.20 -11.96
C ALA A 16 2.04 3.37 -10.43
N VAL A 17 1.49 2.37 -9.73
CA VAL A 17 1.41 2.37 -8.25
C VAL A 17 2.81 2.40 -7.63
N VAL A 18 3.74 1.59 -8.13
CA VAL A 18 5.13 1.58 -7.66
C VAL A 18 5.78 2.94 -7.86
N LYS A 19 5.65 3.53 -9.05
CA LYS A 19 6.20 4.86 -9.36
C LYS A 19 5.63 5.94 -8.43
N PHE A 20 4.32 5.91 -8.16
CA PHE A 20 3.67 6.83 -7.24
C PHE A 20 4.18 6.67 -5.80
N LEU A 21 4.35 5.43 -5.33
CA LEU A 21 4.89 5.16 -3.99
C LEU A 21 6.35 5.62 -3.87
N LEU A 22 7.14 5.44 -4.93
CA LEU A 22 8.51 5.92 -5.00
C LEU A 22 8.56 7.44 -4.89
N MET A 23 7.72 8.13 -5.67
CA MET A 23 7.62 9.59 -5.65
C MET A 23 7.19 10.11 -4.27
N LYS A 24 6.19 9.49 -3.65
CA LYS A 24 5.76 9.80 -2.28
C LYS A 24 6.89 9.62 -1.26
N SER A 25 7.71 8.57 -1.41
CA SER A 25 8.87 8.34 -0.54
C SER A 25 9.96 9.40 -0.74
N HIS A 26 10.22 9.83 -1.97
CA HIS A 26 11.17 10.91 -2.25
C HIS A 26 10.71 12.25 -1.64
N LEU A 27 9.40 12.48 -1.60
CA LEU A 27 8.79 13.64 -0.95
C LEU A 27 8.74 13.55 0.59
N GLY A 28 9.40 12.56 1.21
CA GLY A 28 9.42 12.41 2.66
C GLY A 28 8.11 11.88 3.27
N HIS A 29 7.18 11.41 2.44
CA HIS A 29 5.90 10.84 2.88
C HIS A 29 5.84 9.33 2.59
N PRO A 30 6.50 8.51 3.42
CA PRO A 30 6.47 7.07 3.24
C PRO A 30 5.04 6.54 3.43
N VAL A 31 4.46 5.99 2.36
CA VAL A 31 3.08 5.48 2.37
C VAL A 31 3.02 4.17 3.16
N ARG A 32 2.00 4.01 4.01
CA ARG A 32 1.79 2.78 4.78
C ARG A 32 1.22 1.68 3.87
N ILE A 33 1.68 0.44 4.05
CA ILE A 33 1.19 -0.75 3.32
C ILE A 33 -0.32 -0.94 3.47
N LYS A 34 -0.92 -0.48 4.58
CA LYS A 34 -2.37 -0.52 4.81
C LYS A 34 -3.18 0.32 3.80
N LEU A 35 -2.56 1.33 3.17
CA LEU A 35 -3.22 2.20 2.19
C LEU A 35 -3.13 1.66 0.75
N LEU A 36 -2.24 0.69 0.50
CA LEU A 36 -2.08 0.06 -0.82
C LEU A 36 -3.40 -0.47 -1.40
N PRO A 37 -4.25 -1.18 -0.63
CA PRO A 37 -5.54 -1.63 -1.14
C PRO A 37 -6.46 -0.50 -1.59
N SER A 38 -6.48 0.62 -0.87
CA SER A 38 -7.32 1.78 -1.20
C SER A 38 -6.83 2.49 -2.46
N ILE A 39 -5.51 2.59 -2.64
CA ILE A 39 -4.89 3.15 -3.86
C ILE A 39 -5.22 2.24 -5.05
N ALA A 40 -4.99 0.93 -4.89
CA ALA A 40 -5.34 -0.09 -5.87
C ALA A 40 -6.83 -0.06 -6.27
N PHE A 41 -7.72 0.08 -5.28
CA PHE A 41 -9.16 0.19 -5.52
C PHE A 41 -9.54 1.47 -6.26
N SER A 42 -8.89 2.60 -5.95
CA SER A 42 -9.15 3.88 -6.61
C SER A 42 -8.82 3.81 -8.10
N ILE A 43 -7.67 3.20 -8.43
CA ILE A 43 -7.25 2.97 -9.82
C ILE A 43 -8.20 1.99 -10.51
N ALA A 44 -8.54 0.88 -9.86
CA ALA A 44 -9.44 -0.10 -10.45
C ALA A 44 -10.87 0.46 -10.65
N ARG A 45 -11.30 1.42 -9.81
CA ARG A 45 -12.59 2.11 -9.95
C ARG A 45 -12.63 3.08 -11.14
N GLN A 46 -11.47 3.62 -11.54
CA GLN A 46 -11.31 4.48 -12.72
C GLN A 46 -11.37 3.71 -14.05
N ARG A 47 -11.31 2.38 -14.03
CA ARG A 47 -11.54 1.55 -15.23
C ARG A 47 -12.96 1.73 -15.76
N CYS A 48 -13.13 1.58 -17.09
CA CYS A 48 -14.44 1.57 -17.76
C CYS A 48 -15.42 0.63 -17.04
N SER A 49 -16.72 0.99 -17.04
CA SER A 49 -17.77 0.36 -16.22
C SER A 49 -17.81 -1.17 -16.27
N VAL A 50 -17.44 -1.75 -17.41
CA VAL A 50 -17.41 -3.20 -17.67
C VAL A 50 -16.42 -3.96 -16.78
N ASN A 51 -15.33 -3.33 -16.34
CA ASN A 51 -14.24 -3.97 -15.60
C ASN A 51 -14.03 -3.39 -14.18
N ARG A 52 -15.02 -2.67 -13.66
CA ARG A 52 -14.95 -2.04 -12.33
C ARG A 52 -15.15 -3.10 -11.24
N PRO A 53 -14.15 -3.35 -10.38
CA PRO A 53 -14.37 -4.21 -9.22
C PRO A 53 -15.23 -3.48 -8.17
N SER A 54 -16.24 -4.18 -7.66
CA SER A 54 -17.15 -3.66 -6.62
C SER A 54 -16.48 -3.54 -5.25
N LYS A 55 -15.43 -4.35 -4.98
CA LYS A 55 -14.78 -4.45 -3.66
C LYS A 55 -13.29 -4.14 -3.75
N PRO A 56 -12.71 -3.46 -2.74
CA PRO A 56 -11.27 -3.26 -2.66
C PRO A 56 -10.54 -4.61 -2.46
N PRO A 57 -9.27 -4.71 -2.89
CA PRO A 57 -8.48 -5.89 -2.66
C PRO A 57 -8.20 -6.07 -1.16
N GLY A 58 -8.14 -7.31 -0.67
CA GLY A 58 -7.93 -7.58 0.75
C GLY A 58 -6.49 -7.36 1.21
N GLN A 59 -6.25 -7.43 2.53
CA GLN A 59 -4.91 -7.29 3.11
C GLN A 59 -3.91 -8.37 2.64
N LYS A 60 -4.40 -9.56 2.29
CA LYS A 60 -3.58 -10.63 1.68
C LYS A 60 -2.99 -10.18 0.34
N TRP A 61 -3.75 -9.39 -0.45
CA TRP A 61 -3.26 -8.85 -1.71
C TRP A 61 -2.15 -7.82 -1.49
N ALA A 62 -2.30 -6.89 -0.53
CA ALA A 62 -1.25 -5.92 -0.22
C ALA A 62 0.05 -6.59 0.27
N ARG A 63 -0.06 -7.68 1.05
CA ARG A 63 1.11 -8.48 1.45
C ARG A 63 1.77 -9.17 0.26
N ALA A 64 0.98 -9.73 -0.66
CA ALA A 64 1.51 -10.33 -1.88
C ALA A 64 2.19 -9.29 -2.80
N PHE A 65 1.62 -8.10 -2.92
CA PHE A 65 2.19 -6.96 -3.65
C PHE A 65 3.53 -6.52 -3.06
N ALA A 66 3.60 -6.36 -1.73
CA ALA A 66 4.84 -6.03 -1.04
C ALA A 66 5.91 -7.14 -1.14
N LYS A 67 5.52 -8.40 -1.34
CA LYS A 67 6.46 -9.49 -1.66
C LYS A 67 7.00 -9.41 -3.08
N ARG A 68 6.17 -9.00 -4.06
CA ARG A 68 6.58 -8.85 -5.47
C ARG A 68 7.51 -7.65 -5.70
N HIS A 69 7.35 -6.59 -4.90
CA HIS A 69 8.13 -5.35 -5.04
C HIS A 69 8.93 -5.07 -3.75
N PRO A 70 10.15 -5.62 -3.59
CA PRO A 70 10.98 -5.34 -2.41
C PRO A 70 11.42 -3.86 -2.32
N GLU A 71 11.51 -3.19 -3.47
CA GLU A 71 11.82 -1.76 -3.63
C GLU A 71 10.88 -0.81 -2.87
N ILE A 72 9.58 -1.14 -2.75
CA ILE A 72 8.63 -0.38 -1.93
C ILE A 72 8.70 -0.76 -0.45
N LYS A 73 9.18 -1.97 -0.11
CA LYS A 73 9.25 -2.46 1.27
C LYS A 73 10.30 -1.71 2.10
N SER A 74 11.40 -1.27 1.48
CA SER A 74 12.43 -0.47 2.15
C SER A 74 12.03 1.01 2.33
N ARG A 75 11.10 1.51 1.52
CA ARG A 75 10.68 2.92 1.46
C ARG A 75 9.30 3.20 2.06
N THR A 76 8.61 2.16 2.52
CA THR A 76 7.30 2.28 3.17
C THR A 76 7.45 2.56 4.66
N ALA A 77 6.53 3.34 5.22
CA ALA A 77 6.57 3.69 6.62
C ALA A 77 6.34 2.42 7.43
N LYS A 78 7.33 2.02 8.23
CA LYS A 78 7.08 1.06 9.29
C LYS A 78 6.03 1.69 10.22
N PRO A 79 4.98 0.95 10.62
CA PRO A 79 4.11 1.44 11.68
C PRO A 79 4.98 1.78 12.90
N ILE A 80 4.73 2.93 13.51
CA ILE A 80 5.37 3.28 14.80
C ILE A 80 5.01 2.15 15.75
N GLU A 81 6.04 1.53 16.32
CA GLU A 81 5.86 0.44 17.27
C GLU A 81 5.18 0.99 18.52
N TRP A 82 4.05 0.38 18.93
CA TRP A 82 3.21 0.86 20.02
C TRP A 82 3.97 0.97 21.36
N ASN A 83 4.96 0.09 21.56
CA ASN A 83 5.87 0.09 22.72
C ASN A 83 6.64 1.41 22.87
N ARG A 84 6.88 2.15 21.77
CA ARG A 84 7.52 3.46 21.81
C ARG A 84 6.55 4.55 22.24
N HIS A 85 5.26 4.41 21.97
CA HIS A 85 4.28 5.43 22.34
C HIS A 85 4.00 5.39 23.84
N GLU A 86 3.87 4.21 24.43
CA GLU A 86 3.58 4.05 25.86
C GLU A 86 4.70 4.62 26.74
N LYS A 87 5.96 4.27 26.46
CA LYS A 87 7.12 4.66 27.27
C LYS A 87 7.35 6.18 27.35
N TYR A 88 7.07 6.92 26.27
CA TYR A 88 7.35 8.37 26.22
C TYR A 88 6.12 9.26 26.44
N THR A 89 4.90 8.70 26.39
CA THR A 89 3.66 9.48 26.58
C THR A 89 3.20 9.47 28.03
N TYR A 90 3.28 8.32 28.72
CA TYR A 90 2.85 8.23 30.12
C TYR A 90 3.67 9.13 31.05
N GLU A 91 4.99 9.17 30.82
CA GLU A 91 5.93 9.98 31.62
C GLU A 91 5.72 11.50 31.45
N LYS A 92 5.06 11.93 30.35
CA LYS A 92 4.81 13.34 30.02
C LYS A 92 3.41 13.83 30.39
N MET A 93 2.50 12.94 30.79
CA MET A 93 1.13 13.28 31.20
C MET A 93 0.95 13.39 32.72
N VAL A 94 1.99 13.12 33.52
CA VAL A 94 1.97 13.11 35.00
C VAL A 94 2.77 14.30 35.58
N HIS A 95 2.60 15.50 35.02
CA HIS A 95 3.12 16.75 35.59
C HIS A 95 2.05 17.83 35.46
#